data_AF-F5YFA0-F1
#
_entry.id   AF-F5YFA0-F1
#
_cell.length_a   1.000
_cell.length_b   1.000
_cell.length_c   1.000
_cell.angle_alpha   90.00
_cell.angle_beta   90.00
_cell.angle_gamma   90.00
#
_symmetry.space_group_name_H-M   'P 1'
#
loop_
_entity.id
_entity.type
_entity.pdbx_description
1 polymer ?
#
loop_
_entity_poly.entity_id
_entity_poly.type
_entity_poly.pdbx_seq_one_letter_code
_entity_poly.pdbx_strand_id
1 'polypeptide(L)'
;MIRDWIPNADKKFLLFSQNFIAQVDEIAPRFNIPAADIADLKGQNDDYFAAWEVYEMANHGPADTTAKNSAKKAFRKNIRDFYNLHIRYNPDLTDADRRNFHATIRSTRHRRIVVGDRRVGFEFTPKGFFMLGLKCWDEETGEKKIIHGMGGVMVFYAISDKPITNNAELNESILITKSNHTFKAAYDQRGKWISATCCWQTKTGERGQVTAIQSALIA
;
A
#
# COMPACT_ATOMS: atom_id res chain seq x y z
N MET A 1 -4.34 -12.78 -2.92
CA MET A 1 -4.86 -12.99 -4.29
C MET A 1 -6.25 -13.62 -4.13
N ILE A 2 -7.31 -12.96 -4.58
CA ILE A 2 -8.67 -13.47 -4.38
C ILE A 2 -8.85 -14.70 -5.27
N ARG A 3 -9.10 -15.85 -4.63
CA ARG A 3 -9.59 -17.09 -5.25
C ARG A 3 -10.89 -16.73 -5.98
N ASP A 4 -10.91 -16.89 -7.31
CA ASP A 4 -12.03 -16.64 -8.25
C ASP A 4 -13.27 -15.90 -7.68
N TRP A 5 -13.45 -14.64 -8.08
CA TRP A 5 -14.49 -13.75 -7.54
C TRP A 5 -15.92 -14.13 -7.96
N ILE A 6 -16.08 -14.99 -8.97
CA ILE A 6 -17.37 -15.50 -9.41
C ILE A 6 -17.76 -16.72 -8.54
N PRO A 7 -18.89 -16.68 -7.80
CA PRO A 7 -19.26 -17.77 -6.89
C PRO A 7 -19.42 -19.12 -7.60
N ASN A 8 -18.85 -20.18 -7.01
CA ASN A 8 -18.94 -21.51 -7.60
C ASN A 8 -20.29 -22.20 -7.40
N ALA A 9 -20.88 -22.07 -6.20
CA ALA A 9 -22.15 -22.69 -5.86
C ALA A 9 -23.30 -22.11 -6.69
N ASP A 10 -24.19 -22.99 -7.13
CA ASP A 10 -25.32 -22.74 -8.02
C ASP A 10 -26.24 -21.58 -7.57
N LYS A 11 -26.86 -21.71 -6.39
CA LYS A 11 -27.73 -20.65 -5.85
C LYS A 11 -27.01 -19.32 -5.63
N LYS A 12 -25.73 -19.36 -5.26
CA LYS A 12 -24.90 -18.16 -5.10
C LYS A 12 -24.60 -17.51 -6.45
N PHE A 13 -24.38 -18.31 -7.49
CA PHE A 13 -24.14 -17.82 -8.84
C PHE A 13 -25.40 -17.17 -9.44
N LEU A 14 -26.58 -17.75 -9.19
CA LEU A 14 -27.87 -17.16 -9.60
C LEU A 14 -28.07 -15.75 -9.02
N LEU A 15 -27.92 -15.61 -7.70
CA LEU A 15 -28.06 -14.31 -7.04
C LEU A 15 -26.99 -13.33 -7.53
N PHE A 16 -25.76 -13.82 -7.67
CA PHE A 16 -24.66 -13.03 -8.19
C PHE A 16 -24.93 -12.52 -9.61
N SER A 17 -25.48 -13.34 -10.51
CA SER A 17 -25.70 -12.92 -11.89
C SER A 17 -26.78 -11.84 -12.01
N GLN A 18 -27.88 -11.95 -11.25
CA GLN A 18 -28.91 -10.91 -11.21
C GLN A 18 -28.34 -9.57 -10.75
N ASN A 19 -27.58 -9.61 -9.66
CA ASN A 19 -26.93 -8.41 -9.13
C ASN A 19 -25.90 -7.85 -10.12
N PHE A 20 -25.14 -8.71 -10.80
CA PHE A 20 -24.15 -8.29 -11.79
C PHE A 20 -24.81 -7.57 -12.97
N ILE A 21 -25.89 -8.12 -13.54
CA ILE A 21 -26.63 -7.49 -14.64
C ILE A 21 -27.21 -6.13 -14.20
N ALA A 22 -27.84 -6.08 -13.02
CA ALA A 22 -28.40 -4.83 -12.48
C ALA A 22 -27.32 -3.75 -12.29
N GLN A 23 -26.15 -4.13 -11.78
CA GLN A 23 -25.01 -3.23 -11.63
C GLN A 23 -24.48 -2.76 -12.99
N VAL A 24 -24.38 -3.65 -13.99
CA VAL A 24 -23.95 -3.31 -15.35
C VAL A 24 -24.90 -2.29 -15.98
N ASP A 25 -26.21 -2.46 -15.82
CA ASP A 25 -27.21 -1.52 -16.34
C ASP A 25 -27.08 -0.13 -15.74
N GLU A 26 -26.78 -0.02 -14.45
CA GLU A 26 -26.58 1.26 -13.76
C GLU A 26 -25.33 2.00 -14.30
N ILE A 27 -24.24 1.27 -14.54
CA ILE A 27 -22.97 1.89 -14.95
C ILE A 27 -22.83 2.08 -16.47
N ALA A 28 -23.59 1.35 -17.27
CA ALA A 28 -23.48 1.32 -18.72
C ALA A 28 -23.52 2.71 -19.38
N PRO A 29 -24.43 3.63 -19.00
CA PRO A 29 -24.47 4.97 -19.56
C PRO A 29 -23.23 5.80 -19.18
N ARG A 30 -22.71 5.63 -17.96
CA ARG A 30 -21.54 6.36 -17.47
C ARG A 30 -20.26 5.95 -18.19
N PHE A 31 -20.16 4.68 -18.58
CA PHE A 31 -18.96 4.12 -19.20
C PHE A 31 -19.07 3.96 -20.72
N ASN A 32 -20.14 4.46 -21.34
CA ASN A 32 -20.40 4.34 -22.77
C ASN A 32 -20.25 2.90 -23.29
N ILE A 33 -20.72 1.93 -22.51
CA ILE A 33 -20.65 0.51 -22.89
C ILE A 33 -21.57 0.29 -24.08
N PRO A 34 -21.11 -0.37 -25.17
CA PRO A 34 -21.96 -0.65 -26.32
C PRO A 34 -23.21 -1.43 -25.91
N ALA A 35 -24.37 -0.98 -26.39
CA ALA A 35 -25.65 -1.64 -26.11
C ALA A 35 -25.66 -3.11 -26.58
N ALA A 36 -24.92 -3.44 -27.63
CA ALA A 36 -24.76 -4.81 -28.13
C ALA A 36 -24.10 -5.73 -27.10
N ASP A 37 -23.08 -5.26 -26.38
CA ASP A 37 -22.36 -6.07 -25.38
C ASP A 37 -23.22 -6.31 -24.14
N ILE A 38 -24.04 -5.32 -23.77
CA ILE A 38 -25.02 -5.46 -22.68
C ILE A 38 -26.13 -6.45 -23.09
N ALA A 39 -26.60 -6.36 -24.33
CA ALA A 39 -27.63 -7.25 -24.85
C ALA A 39 -27.14 -8.71 -24.91
N ASP A 40 -25.89 -8.96 -25.35
CA ASP A 40 -25.29 -10.30 -25.34
C ASP A 40 -25.14 -10.86 -23.91
N LEU A 41 -24.70 -10.01 -22.97
CA LEU A 41 -24.58 -10.39 -21.56
C LEU A 41 -25.95 -10.75 -20.95
N LYS A 42 -26.99 -9.97 -21.26
CA LYS A 42 -28.37 -10.25 -20.82
C LYS A 42 -28.94 -11.50 -21.46
N GLY A 43 -28.73 -11.70 -22.76
CA GLY A 43 -29.19 -12.90 -23.46
C GLY A 43 -28.63 -14.18 -22.83
N GLN A 44 -27.34 -14.21 -22.50
CA GLN A 44 -26.75 -15.37 -21.83
C GLN A 44 -27.18 -15.54 -20.36
N ASN A 45 -27.56 -14.43 -19.69
CA ASN A 45 -28.19 -14.52 -18.39
C ASN A 45 -29.58 -15.17 -18.52
N ASP A 46 -30.37 -14.77 -19.51
CA ASP A 46 -31.71 -15.31 -19.77
C ASP A 46 -31.65 -16.80 -20.14
N ASP A 47 -30.70 -17.21 -20.97
CA ASP A 47 -30.43 -18.64 -21.28
C ASP A 47 -30.11 -19.44 -20.02
N TYR A 48 -29.28 -18.89 -19.12
CA TYR A 48 -28.97 -19.52 -17.85
C TYR A 48 -30.19 -19.58 -16.92
N PHE A 49 -31.00 -18.53 -16.84
CA PHE A 49 -32.22 -18.49 -16.05
C PHE A 49 -33.24 -19.53 -16.52
N ALA A 50 -33.48 -19.61 -17.83
CA ALA A 50 -34.38 -20.60 -18.41
C ALA A 50 -33.91 -22.03 -18.07
N ALA A 51 -32.62 -22.33 -18.23
CA ALA A 51 -32.06 -23.63 -17.87
C ALA A 51 -32.09 -23.92 -16.35
N TRP A 52 -31.98 -22.88 -15.52
CA TRP A 52 -32.09 -22.97 -14.06
C TRP A 52 -33.50 -23.33 -13.61
N GLU A 53 -34.53 -22.70 -14.18
CA GLU A 53 -35.93 -22.97 -13.85
C GLU A 53 -36.33 -24.41 -14.16
N VAL A 54 -35.88 -24.95 -15.30
CA VAL A 54 -36.09 -26.36 -15.65
C VAL A 54 -35.39 -27.30 -14.67
N TYR A 55 -34.16 -26.96 -14.25
CA TYR A 55 -33.42 -27.75 -13.27
C TYR A 55 -34.06 -27.76 -11.88
N GLU A 56 -34.73 -26.67 -11.44
CA GLU A 56 -35.44 -26.63 -10.15
C GLU A 56 -36.77 -27.42 -10.16
N MET A 57 -37.22 -27.91 -11.31
CA MET A 57 -38.42 -28.76 -11.38
C MET A 57 -38.18 -30.11 -10.67
N ALA A 58 -39.24 -30.62 -10.04
CA ALA A 58 -39.18 -31.88 -9.27
C ALA A 58 -38.77 -33.11 -10.10
N ASN A 59 -39.03 -33.09 -11.41
CA ASN A 59 -38.75 -34.20 -12.33
C ASN A 59 -37.53 -33.95 -13.23
N HIS A 60 -36.59 -33.06 -12.83
CA HIS A 60 -35.40 -32.78 -13.64
C HIS A 60 -34.57 -34.05 -13.88
N GLY A 61 -34.02 -34.15 -15.07
CA GLY A 61 -33.15 -35.24 -15.49
C GLY A 61 -31.66 -34.84 -15.55
N PRO A 62 -30.79 -35.83 -15.86
CA PRO A 62 -29.38 -35.57 -16.15
C PRO A 62 -29.15 -34.60 -17.31
N ALA A 63 -30.07 -34.60 -18.30
CA ALA A 63 -30.04 -33.67 -19.43
C ALA A 63 -30.19 -32.21 -18.97
N ASP A 64 -31.13 -31.94 -18.06
CA ASP A 64 -31.39 -30.58 -17.54
C ASP A 64 -30.23 -30.07 -16.69
N THR A 65 -29.63 -30.96 -15.89
CA THR A 65 -28.40 -30.65 -15.15
C THR A 65 -27.25 -30.27 -16.10
N THR A 66 -27.13 -30.99 -17.21
CA THR A 66 -26.09 -30.73 -18.24
C THR A 66 -26.35 -29.41 -18.97
N ALA A 67 -27.61 -29.12 -19.32
CA ALA A 67 -28.01 -27.88 -19.96
C ALA A 67 -27.71 -26.66 -19.07
N LYS A 68 -28.16 -26.69 -17.79
CA LYS A 68 -27.85 -25.64 -16.81
C LYS A 68 -26.35 -25.43 -16.64
N ASN A 69 -25.58 -26.50 -16.46
CA ASN A 69 -24.13 -26.39 -16.27
C ASN A 69 -23.42 -25.80 -17.51
N SER A 70 -23.92 -26.12 -18.70
CA SER A 70 -23.40 -25.58 -19.97
C SER A 70 -23.71 -24.09 -20.10
N ALA A 71 -24.97 -23.69 -19.85
CA ALA A 71 -25.38 -22.28 -19.84
C ALA A 71 -24.60 -21.47 -18.79
N LYS A 72 -24.46 -22.02 -17.58
CA LYS A 72 -23.66 -21.43 -16.49
C LYS A 72 -22.21 -21.20 -16.92
N LYS A 73 -21.60 -22.18 -17.59
CA LYS A 73 -20.21 -22.09 -18.06
C LYS A 73 -20.06 -21.02 -19.15
N ALA A 74 -20.97 -20.97 -20.12
CA ALA A 74 -20.99 -19.97 -21.17
C ALA A 74 -21.11 -18.56 -20.57
N PHE A 75 -22.11 -18.35 -19.72
CA PHE A 75 -22.35 -17.06 -19.11
C PHE A 75 -21.21 -16.60 -18.19
N ARG A 76 -20.62 -17.52 -17.40
CA ARG A 76 -19.40 -17.22 -16.63
C ARG A 76 -18.24 -16.75 -17.48
N LYS A 77 -18.07 -17.32 -18.67
CA LYS A 77 -17.04 -16.88 -19.60
C LYS A 77 -17.37 -15.46 -20.07
N ASN A 78 -18.60 -15.20 -20.47
CA ASN A 78 -19.00 -13.88 -20.95
C ASN A 78 -18.88 -12.78 -19.87
N ILE A 79 -19.27 -13.05 -18.63
CA ILE A 79 -19.04 -12.14 -17.49
C ILE A 79 -17.56 -11.75 -17.38
N ARG A 80 -16.64 -12.71 -17.54
CA ARG A 80 -15.20 -12.43 -17.47
C ARG A 80 -14.71 -11.63 -18.67
N ASP A 81 -15.17 -11.96 -19.86
CA ASP A 81 -14.80 -11.25 -21.08
C ASP A 81 -15.29 -9.80 -21.02
N PHE A 82 -16.57 -9.59 -20.65
CA PHE A 82 -17.17 -8.27 -20.40
C PHE A 82 -16.40 -7.49 -19.33
N TYR A 83 -16.13 -8.11 -18.18
CA TYR A 83 -15.38 -7.47 -17.10
C TYR A 83 -13.98 -7.03 -17.53
N ASN A 84 -13.26 -7.88 -18.29
CA ASN A 84 -11.92 -7.53 -18.76
C ASN A 84 -11.94 -6.41 -19.81
N LEU A 85 -12.95 -6.39 -20.67
CA LEU A 85 -13.08 -5.41 -21.75
C LEU A 85 -13.51 -4.03 -21.21
N HIS A 86 -14.54 -3.99 -20.37
CA HIS A 86 -15.24 -2.75 -20.03
C HIS A 86 -15.00 -2.23 -18.62
N ILE A 87 -14.60 -3.10 -17.68
CA ILE A 87 -14.53 -2.76 -16.25
C ILE A 87 -13.08 -2.69 -15.78
N ARG A 88 -12.29 -3.75 -15.95
CA ARG A 88 -10.99 -3.96 -15.28
C ARG A 88 -10.02 -2.78 -15.37
N TYR A 89 -9.95 -2.12 -16.52
CA TYR A 89 -9.01 -1.03 -16.80
C TYR A 89 -9.68 0.32 -17.01
N ASN A 90 -10.98 0.43 -16.71
CA ASN A 90 -11.72 1.65 -16.91
C ASN A 90 -11.25 2.73 -15.90
N PRO A 91 -10.73 3.88 -16.37
CA PRO A 91 -10.23 4.95 -15.50
C PRO A 91 -11.34 5.59 -14.66
N ASP A 92 -12.58 5.56 -15.13
CA ASP A 92 -13.72 6.27 -14.55
C ASP A 92 -14.43 5.48 -13.45
N LEU A 93 -13.95 4.27 -13.12
CA LEU A 93 -14.45 3.51 -11.98
C LEU A 93 -14.22 4.28 -10.68
N THR A 94 -15.26 4.44 -9.89
CA THR A 94 -15.15 4.90 -8.49
C THR A 94 -14.74 3.73 -7.60
N ASP A 95 -14.29 4.01 -6.37
CA ASP A 95 -13.99 2.96 -5.40
C ASP A 95 -15.24 2.16 -4.97
N ALA A 96 -16.42 2.78 -5.03
CA ALA A 96 -17.70 2.09 -4.81
C ALA A 96 -17.97 1.07 -5.94
N ASP A 97 -17.80 1.48 -7.20
CA ASP A 97 -17.93 0.57 -8.35
C ASP A 97 -16.92 -0.57 -8.26
N ARG A 98 -15.67 -0.26 -7.89
CA ARG A 98 -14.63 -1.30 -7.73
C ARG A 98 -14.99 -2.32 -6.66
N ARG A 99 -15.62 -1.91 -5.56
CA ARG A 99 -16.12 -2.84 -4.54
C ARG A 99 -17.24 -3.71 -5.09
N ASN A 100 -18.19 -3.11 -5.81
CA ASN A 100 -19.35 -3.81 -6.37
C ASN A 100 -18.94 -4.87 -7.40
N PHE A 101 -18.00 -4.54 -8.28
CA PHE A 101 -17.49 -5.47 -9.30
C PHE A 101 -16.34 -6.37 -8.84
N HIS A 102 -16.01 -6.36 -7.54
CA HIS A 102 -14.84 -7.05 -7.01
C HIS A 102 -13.52 -6.70 -7.75
N ALA A 103 -13.45 -5.50 -8.33
CA ALA A 103 -12.27 -4.99 -8.98
C ALA A 103 -11.22 -4.53 -7.96
N THR A 104 -9.97 -4.48 -8.40
CA THR A 104 -8.88 -4.03 -7.54
C THR A 104 -9.05 -2.55 -7.22
N ILE A 105 -9.38 -2.24 -5.96
CA ILE A 105 -9.36 -0.87 -5.45
C ILE A 105 -7.91 -0.41 -5.48
N ARG A 106 -7.62 0.57 -6.35
CA ARG A 106 -6.28 1.16 -6.40
C ARG A 106 -6.06 1.91 -5.09
N SER A 107 -4.98 1.57 -4.39
CA SER A 107 -4.61 2.30 -3.19
C SER A 107 -4.32 3.76 -3.57
N THR A 108 -5.16 4.68 -3.11
CA THR A 108 -4.90 6.13 -3.14
C THR A 108 -3.84 6.56 -2.12
N ARG A 109 -3.29 5.62 -1.33
CA ARG A 109 -2.40 5.86 -0.20
C ARG A 109 -0.92 5.98 -0.54
N HIS A 110 -0.56 6.36 -1.77
CA HIS A 110 0.77 6.94 -2.00
C HIS A 110 0.72 8.44 -1.69
N ARG A 111 0.52 8.79 -0.42
CA ARG A 111 0.92 10.14 0.02
C ARG A 111 2.45 10.18 -0.08
N ARG A 112 2.96 11.04 -0.96
CA ARG A 112 4.35 11.51 -0.87
C ARG A 112 4.50 12.05 0.54
N ILE A 113 5.33 11.43 1.36
CA ILE A 113 5.63 11.97 2.68
C ILE A 113 6.56 13.15 2.43
N VAL A 114 6.00 14.34 2.58
CA VAL A 114 6.75 15.57 2.52
C VAL A 114 7.56 15.65 3.80
N VAL A 115 8.86 15.93 3.68
CA VAL A 115 9.82 15.84 4.79
C VAL A 115 9.58 16.89 5.87
N GLY A 116 8.77 17.91 5.59
CA GLY A 116 8.55 19.08 6.44
C GLY A 116 7.70 18.83 7.67
N ASP A 117 6.89 17.78 7.70
CA ASP A 117 5.89 17.63 8.77
C ASP A 117 6.43 16.90 10.00
N ARG A 118 7.55 16.16 9.91
CA ARG A 118 8.01 15.29 11.01
C ARG A 118 9.41 15.61 11.48
N ARG A 119 9.62 15.48 12.79
CA ARG A 119 10.92 15.70 13.46
C ARG A 119 11.54 14.39 13.90
N VAL A 120 12.88 14.36 13.89
CA VAL A 120 13.65 13.24 14.43
C VAL A 120 13.92 13.52 15.90
N GLY A 121 13.65 12.56 16.76
CA GLY A 121 14.17 12.56 18.13
C GLY A 121 15.45 11.74 18.14
N PHE A 122 16.48 12.18 18.86
CA PHE A 122 17.67 11.38 19.03
C PHE A 122 18.32 11.56 20.39
N GLU A 123 19.12 10.57 20.79
CA GLU A 123 19.86 10.55 22.05
C GLU A 123 21.15 9.74 21.90
N PHE A 124 22.22 10.21 22.55
CA PHE A 124 23.46 9.47 22.73
C PHE A 124 23.38 8.54 23.95
N THR A 125 23.84 7.31 23.77
CA THR A 125 23.90 6.29 24.82
C THR A 125 25.29 5.68 24.90
N PRO A 126 25.90 5.60 26.09
CA PRO A 126 27.20 4.94 26.22
C PRO A 126 27.04 3.45 25.91
N LYS A 127 27.93 2.90 25.07
CA LYS A 127 27.91 1.48 24.68
C LYS A 127 29.12 0.69 25.17
N GLY A 128 30.17 1.38 25.60
CA GLY A 128 31.42 0.82 26.10
C GLY A 128 32.55 1.83 25.95
N PHE A 129 33.79 1.41 26.21
CA PHE A 129 34.97 2.25 25.99
C PHE A 129 35.06 2.69 24.53
N PHE A 130 35.28 3.98 24.29
CA PHE A 130 35.40 4.57 22.95
C PHE A 130 34.18 4.36 22.03
N MET A 131 33.00 4.02 22.58
CA MET A 131 31.80 3.74 21.79
C MET A 131 30.56 4.49 22.31
N LEU A 132 29.96 5.26 21.41
CA LEU A 132 28.70 5.98 21.65
C LEU A 132 27.63 5.48 20.69
N GLY A 133 26.54 4.97 21.24
CA GLY A 133 25.35 4.59 20.49
C GLY A 133 24.45 5.79 20.26
N LEU A 134 24.07 6.05 19.02
CA LEU A 134 23.04 7.03 18.67
C LEU A 134 21.72 6.29 18.45
N LYS A 135 20.68 6.67 19.17
CA LYS A 135 19.31 6.17 18.96
C LYS A 135 18.49 7.27 18.31
N CYS A 136 17.72 6.94 17.29
CA CYS A 136 16.82 7.84 16.59
C CYS A 136 15.39 7.30 16.62
N TRP A 137 14.41 8.19 16.70
CA TRP A 137 12.98 7.89 16.67
C TRP A 137 12.20 9.04 16.04
N ASP A 138 10.92 8.81 15.73
CA ASP A 138 9.99 9.86 15.31
C ASP A 138 9.46 10.57 16.56
N GLU A 139 9.68 11.89 16.69
CA GLU A 139 9.23 12.67 17.85
C GLU A 139 7.71 12.65 18.05
N GLU A 140 6.95 12.56 16.96
CA GLU A 140 5.48 12.63 17.04
C GLU A 140 4.87 11.32 17.55
N THR A 141 5.44 10.19 17.15
CA THR A 141 4.87 8.87 17.41
C THR A 141 5.65 8.09 18.47
N GLY A 142 6.89 8.50 18.79
CA GLY A 142 7.82 7.74 19.62
C GLY A 142 8.33 6.45 18.96
N GLU A 143 7.94 6.18 17.71
CA GLU A 143 8.36 4.98 17.00
C GLU A 143 9.84 5.04 16.65
N LYS A 144 10.56 3.95 16.97
CA LYS A 144 11.99 3.82 16.65
C LYS A 144 12.23 3.39 15.21
N LYS A 145 11.20 3.04 14.45
CA LYS A 145 11.39 2.57 13.06
C LYS A 145 11.60 3.76 12.13
N ILE A 146 12.43 3.57 11.11
CA ILE A 146 12.50 4.54 10.00
C ILE A 146 11.11 4.61 9.38
N ILE A 147 10.57 5.82 9.29
CA ILE A 147 9.23 6.08 8.80
C ILE A 147 9.10 5.56 7.37
N HIS A 148 8.02 4.81 7.10
CA HIS A 148 7.75 4.28 5.76
C HIS A 148 7.79 5.41 4.73
N GLY A 149 8.65 5.37 3.71
CA GLY A 149 8.79 6.45 2.71
C GLY A 149 10.03 7.33 2.90
N MET A 150 10.65 7.28 4.09
CA MET A 150 11.98 7.85 4.32
C MET A 150 13.07 6.89 3.83
N GLY A 151 14.20 7.46 3.42
CA GLY A 151 15.44 6.73 3.12
C GLY A 151 16.24 6.45 4.39
N GLY A 152 16.17 7.33 5.39
CA GLY A 152 16.83 7.18 6.68
C GLY A 152 16.87 8.49 7.47
N VAL A 153 17.68 8.50 8.52
CA VAL A 153 18.03 9.69 9.30
C VAL A 153 19.40 10.16 8.86
N MET A 154 19.50 11.39 8.35
CA MET A 154 20.76 12.04 8.08
C MET A 154 21.27 12.67 9.37
N VAL A 155 22.50 12.36 9.73
CA VAL A 155 23.17 12.88 10.93
C VAL A 155 24.36 13.72 10.49
N PHE A 156 24.43 14.94 10.97
CA PHE A 156 25.59 15.81 10.85
C PHE A 156 26.30 15.84 12.19
N TYR A 157 27.61 15.64 12.21
CA TYR A 157 28.36 15.57 13.47
C TYR A 157 29.78 16.11 13.32
N ALA A 158 30.42 16.35 14.46
CA ALA A 158 31.84 16.64 14.55
C ALA A 158 32.37 16.21 15.93
N ILE A 159 33.68 15.99 16.02
CA ILE A 159 34.38 15.67 17.27
C ILE A 159 35.34 16.82 17.60
N SER A 160 35.22 17.38 18.79
CA SER A 160 35.92 18.60 19.21
C SER A 160 36.25 18.59 20.70
N ASP A 161 37.17 19.45 21.13
CA ASP A 161 37.56 19.54 22.55
C ASP A 161 36.48 20.18 23.44
N LYS A 162 35.49 20.84 22.83
CA LYS A 162 34.34 21.47 23.50
C LYS A 162 33.05 21.15 22.75
N PRO A 163 31.87 21.15 23.42
CA PRO A 163 30.58 21.01 22.76
C PRO A 163 30.38 22.07 21.67
N ILE A 164 29.94 21.64 20.49
CA ILE A 164 29.59 22.52 19.37
C ILE A 164 28.13 22.96 19.52
N THR A 165 27.87 24.24 19.26
CA THR A 165 26.51 24.83 19.29
C THR A 165 26.05 25.38 17.95
N ASN A 166 26.94 25.45 16.95
CA ASN A 166 26.64 25.93 15.60
C ASN A 166 26.64 24.79 14.58
N ASN A 167 25.57 24.68 13.78
CA ASN A 167 25.45 23.65 12.74
C ASN A 167 26.56 23.75 11.67
N ALA A 168 27.11 24.94 11.43
CA ALA A 168 28.18 25.13 10.44
C ALA A 168 29.50 24.44 10.82
N GLU A 169 29.68 24.12 12.10
CA GLU A 169 30.88 23.44 12.63
C GLU A 169 30.76 21.90 12.56
N LEU A 170 29.58 21.37 12.19
CA LEU A 170 29.34 19.93 11.99
C LEU A 170 29.77 19.53 10.58
N ASN A 171 31.04 19.14 10.43
CA ASN A 171 31.69 18.91 9.15
C ASN A 171 31.56 17.47 8.61
N GLU A 172 31.18 16.51 9.45
CA GLU A 172 30.96 15.12 9.06
C GLU A 172 29.47 14.84 8.89
N SER A 173 29.13 13.85 8.05
CA SER A 173 27.75 13.42 7.94
C SER A 173 27.59 11.95 7.56
N ILE A 174 26.50 11.34 8.03
CA ILE A 174 26.18 9.94 7.78
C ILE A 174 24.67 9.73 7.65
N LEU A 175 24.26 8.92 6.67
CA LEU A 175 22.88 8.46 6.54
C LEU A 175 22.70 7.13 7.26
N ILE A 176 21.84 7.12 8.28
CA ILE A 176 21.52 5.95 9.07
C ILE A 176 20.18 5.38 8.61
N THR A 177 20.21 4.14 8.13
CA THR A 177 19.03 3.41 7.64
C THR A 177 18.36 2.54 8.71
N LYS A 178 18.92 2.55 9.92
CA LYS A 178 18.42 1.83 11.10
C LYS A 178 18.21 2.81 12.24
N SER A 179 17.37 2.45 13.21
CA SER A 179 17.07 3.29 14.37
C SER A 179 18.27 3.56 15.28
N ASN A 180 19.30 2.71 15.19
CA ASN A 180 20.46 2.76 16.07
C ASN A 180 21.73 2.76 15.23
N HIS A 181 22.67 3.63 15.58
CA HIS A 181 24.02 3.66 15.06
C HIS A 181 25.03 3.63 16.20
N THR A 182 26.27 3.25 15.93
CA THR A 182 27.33 3.25 16.94
C THR A 182 28.56 3.93 16.37
N PHE A 183 28.90 5.07 16.94
CA PHE A 183 30.14 5.76 16.69
C PHE A 183 31.26 5.03 17.44
N LYS A 184 32.32 4.72 16.71
CA LYS A 184 33.57 4.20 17.28
C LYS A 184 34.59 5.32 17.21
N ALA A 185 34.99 5.82 18.37
CA ALA A 185 36.01 6.84 18.48
C ALA A 185 37.40 6.19 18.44
N ALA A 186 38.36 6.91 17.86
CA ALA A 186 39.77 6.55 17.96
C ALA A 186 40.31 6.85 19.38
N TYR A 187 41.45 6.25 19.72
CA TYR A 187 42.03 6.38 21.06
C TYR A 187 42.38 7.83 21.43
N ASP A 188 42.84 8.62 20.46
CA ASP A 188 43.18 10.04 20.56
C ASP A 188 41.96 10.97 20.65
N GLN A 189 40.76 10.43 20.47
CA GLN A 189 39.49 11.16 20.59
C GLN A 189 38.87 11.01 21.99
N ARG A 190 39.53 10.29 22.90
CA ARG A 190 39.09 10.16 24.29
C ARG A 190 39.09 11.51 25.00
N GLY A 191 38.03 11.77 25.77
CA GLY A 191 37.86 13.05 26.48
C GLY A 191 37.39 14.20 25.57
N LYS A 192 37.24 13.96 24.26
CA LYS A 192 36.60 14.91 23.33
C LYS A 192 35.09 14.75 23.35
N TRP A 193 34.41 15.76 22.84
CA TRP A 193 32.97 15.80 22.66
C TRP A 193 32.61 15.41 21.24
N ILE A 194 31.63 14.51 21.08
CA ILE A 194 30.90 14.37 19.83
C ILE A 194 29.66 15.24 19.91
N SER A 195 29.48 16.12 18.95
CA SER A 195 28.28 16.95 18.79
C SER A 195 27.58 16.54 17.50
N ALA A 196 26.26 16.37 17.53
CA ALA A 196 25.50 15.97 16.35
C ALA A 196 24.12 16.62 16.29
N THR A 197 23.58 16.69 15.08
CA THR A 197 22.17 16.97 14.79
C THR A 197 21.65 16.03 13.72
N CYS A 198 20.34 15.82 13.67
CA CYS A 198 19.69 14.86 12.81
C CYS A 198 18.55 15.51 11.99
N CYS A 199 18.24 14.94 10.83
CA CYS A 199 16.99 15.20 10.13
C CYS A 199 16.54 13.96 9.33
N TRP A 200 15.24 13.88 9.01
CA TRP A 200 14.76 12.84 8.10
C TRP A 200 15.25 13.13 6.68
N GLN A 201 15.64 12.08 5.95
CA GLN A 201 15.96 12.18 4.53
C GLN A 201 15.10 11.20 3.74
N THR A 202 14.46 11.67 2.66
CA THR A 202 13.68 10.81 1.76
C THR A 202 14.59 10.00 0.84
N LYS A 203 14.01 9.01 0.15
CA LYS A 203 14.73 8.24 -0.88
C LYS A 203 15.19 9.08 -2.07
N THR A 204 14.57 10.23 -2.31
CA THR A 204 14.94 11.18 -3.36
C THR A 204 15.97 12.21 -2.89
N GLY A 205 16.40 12.16 -1.63
CA GLY A 205 17.43 13.01 -1.06
C GLY A 205 16.93 14.31 -0.43
N GLU A 206 15.63 14.57 -0.41
CA GLU A 206 15.04 15.72 0.26
C GLU A 206 15.21 15.59 1.78
N ARG A 207 15.54 16.69 2.45
CA ARG A 207 15.84 16.73 3.88
C ARG A 207 14.76 17.48 4.64
N GLY A 208 14.44 16.97 5.83
CA GLY A 208 13.45 17.55 6.72
C GLY A 208 14.05 18.61 7.63
N GLN A 209 13.26 19.02 8.62
CA GLN A 209 13.72 19.94 9.65
C GLN A 209 14.88 19.33 10.44
N VAL A 210 15.92 20.14 10.63
CA VAL A 210 17.11 19.77 11.43
C VAL A 210 16.80 19.96 12.91
N THR A 211 17.23 19.02 13.73
CA THR A 211 17.03 19.05 15.18
C THR A 211 17.98 20.02 15.88
N ALA A 212 17.77 20.22 17.19
CA ALA A 212 18.78 20.88 18.02
C ALA A 212 20.05 20.01 18.10
N ILE A 213 21.20 20.66 18.26
CA ILE A 213 22.47 19.95 18.46
C ILE A 213 22.47 19.34 19.87
N GLN A 214 22.84 18.08 19.96
CA GLN A 214 23.18 17.43 21.23
C GLN A 214 24.65 17.04 21.23
N SER A 215 25.24 17.01 22.41
CA SER A 215 26.65 16.66 22.58
C SER A 215 26.83 15.61 23.66
N ALA A 216 27.80 14.72 23.47
CA ALA A 216 28.17 13.69 24.43
C ALA A 216 29.68 13.58 24.55
N LEU A 217 30.18 13.32 25.76
CA LEU A 217 31.58 13.09 26.02
C LEU A 217 31.98 11.66 25.62
N ILE A 218 33.11 11.52 24.95
CA ILE A 218 33.71 10.22 24.61
C ILE A 218 34.54 9.74 25.82
N ALA A 219 34.04 8.72 26.51
CA ALA A 219 34.67 8.13 27.69
C ALA A 219 35.80 7.12 27.36
#